data_AF-A0A949QF76-F1
#
_entry.id   AF-A0A949QF76-F1
#
_cell.length_a   1.000
_cell.length_b   1.000
_cell.length_c   1.000
_cell.angle_alpha   90.00
_cell.angle_beta   90.00
_cell.angle_gamma   90.00
#
_symmetry.space_group_name_H-M   'P 1'
#
loop_
_entity.id
_entity.type
_entity.pdbx_description
1 polymer ?
#
loop_
_entity_poly.entity_id
_entity_poly.type
_entity_poly.pdbx_seq_one_letter_code
_entity_poly.pdbx_strand_id
1 'polypeptide(L)'
;MKRILCYLSAITAMTMLTVGIAIAESPNSFFNLGFEKHKIGELQNAVEWYSRAIDNDPAFAMALLMRGIAQQQLKKYPEAIRDYSEVIMAGDPSFKVVGFYNRGIMKNMTGDFAGAIPDFSQAIELDKKMGAAFFHRGIAKSKTGDLDGRQEDFRQAALLGEINAERWLNTYYPGWRQPPPAPPEPLPPTPATATATATAATVNPT
;
A
#
# COMPACT_ATOMS: atom_id res chain seq x y z
N MET A 1 73.16 15.74 4.98
CA MET A 1 72.12 14.94 5.67
C MET A 1 70.82 15.68 5.95
N LYS A 2 70.80 17.00 6.23
CA LYS A 2 69.56 17.76 6.52
C LYS A 2 68.57 17.97 5.34
N ARG A 3 69.04 17.88 4.08
CA ARG A 3 68.17 18.10 2.89
C ARG A 3 67.29 16.90 2.51
N ILE A 4 67.65 15.68 2.90
CA ILE A 4 66.89 14.47 2.60
C ILE A 4 65.71 14.31 3.59
N LEU A 5 65.87 14.81 4.81
CA LEU A 5 64.84 14.74 5.85
C LEU A 5 63.62 15.65 5.57
N CYS A 6 63.81 16.79 4.90
CA CYS A 6 62.70 17.64 4.45
C CYS A 6 61.88 17.01 3.32
N TYR A 7 62.51 16.23 2.44
CA TYR A 7 61.82 15.58 1.32
C TYR A 7 60.92 14.44 1.78
N LEU A 8 61.31 13.67 2.82
CA LEU A 8 60.45 12.62 3.38
C LEU A 8 59.21 13.16 4.11
N SER A 9 59.31 14.33 4.78
CA SER A 9 58.16 14.96 5.45
C SER A 9 57.11 15.50 4.47
N ALA A 10 57.53 15.87 3.26
CA ALA A 10 56.63 16.36 2.21
C ALA A 10 55.86 15.22 1.52
N ILE A 11 56.48 14.03 1.38
CA ILE A 11 55.83 12.87 0.77
C ILE A 11 54.75 12.29 1.70
N THR A 12 54.97 12.28 3.02
CA THR A 12 53.93 11.87 3.99
C THR A 12 52.78 12.86 4.09
N ALA A 13 53.00 14.15 3.78
CA ALA A 13 51.93 15.13 3.67
C ALA A 13 51.12 14.97 2.36
N MET A 14 51.72 14.40 1.31
CA MET A 14 51.06 14.16 0.02
C MET A 14 50.34 12.81 -0.07
N THR A 15 50.64 11.84 0.81
CA THR A 15 49.82 10.62 0.97
C THR A 15 48.65 10.79 1.95
N MET A 16 48.60 11.90 2.69
CA MET A 16 47.40 12.39 3.39
C MET A 16 46.52 13.25 2.47
N LEU A 17 46.86 13.37 1.18
CA LEU A 17 45.91 13.75 0.16
C LEU A 17 45.01 12.53 -0.04
N THR A 18 43.99 12.48 0.79
CA THR A 18 42.76 11.73 0.61
C THR A 18 42.65 11.11 -0.79
N VAL A 19 43.03 9.84 -0.92
CA VAL A 19 42.16 8.91 -1.67
C VAL A 19 40.93 8.65 -0.79
N GLY A 20 40.34 9.74 -0.30
CA GLY A 20 38.91 9.81 -0.14
C GLY A 20 38.47 9.72 -1.58
N ILE A 21 38.06 8.52 -1.97
CA ILE A 21 37.00 8.42 -2.94
C ILE A 21 35.94 9.35 -2.34
N ALA A 22 35.86 10.57 -2.86
CA ALA A 22 34.67 11.36 -2.74
C ALA A 22 33.64 10.51 -3.49
N ILE A 23 33.10 9.51 -2.79
CA ILE A 23 31.84 8.92 -3.18
C ILE A 23 30.96 10.14 -3.10
N ALA A 24 30.62 10.70 -4.26
CA ALA A 24 29.85 11.92 -4.33
C ALA A 24 28.67 11.73 -3.38
N GLU A 25 28.68 12.51 -2.28
CA GLU A 25 27.67 12.45 -1.22
C GLU A 25 26.35 12.85 -1.87
N SER A 26 25.66 11.84 -2.36
CA SER A 26 24.47 11.95 -3.17
C SER A 26 23.36 11.17 -2.47
N PRO A 27 22.09 11.55 -2.67
CA PRO A 27 20.97 10.78 -2.14
C PRO A 27 21.09 9.28 -2.46
N ASN A 28 21.49 8.93 -3.68
CA ASN A 28 21.69 7.55 -4.11
C ASN A 28 22.82 6.83 -3.36
N SER A 29 23.93 7.51 -3.06
CA SER A 29 25.03 6.93 -2.27
C SER A 29 24.56 6.59 -0.86
N PHE A 30 23.89 7.53 -0.19
CA PHE A 30 23.32 7.30 1.14
C PHE A 30 22.26 6.20 1.13
N PHE A 31 21.39 6.17 0.13
CA PHE A 31 20.41 5.10 -0.06
C PHE A 31 21.07 3.73 -0.18
N ASN A 32 22.11 3.60 -1.00
CA ASN A 32 22.83 2.33 -1.19
C ASN A 32 23.48 1.85 0.11
N LEU A 33 24.07 2.75 0.90
CA LEU A 33 24.60 2.41 2.22
C LEU A 33 23.49 1.92 3.16
N GLY A 34 22.35 2.61 3.19
CA GLY A 34 21.19 2.19 3.99
C GLY A 34 20.68 0.82 3.57
N PHE A 35 20.63 0.55 2.27
CA PHE A 35 20.22 -0.73 1.72
C PHE A 35 21.17 -1.88 2.11
N GLU A 36 22.49 -1.66 2.07
CA GLU A 36 23.45 -2.67 2.53
C GLU A 36 23.32 -2.93 4.03
N LYS A 37 23.08 -1.90 4.84
CA LYS A 37 22.80 -2.07 6.28
C LYS A 37 21.49 -2.82 6.54
N HIS A 38 20.45 -2.56 5.76
CA HIS A 38 19.17 -3.25 5.85
C HIS A 38 19.34 -4.74 5.56
N LYS A 39 20.07 -5.11 4.49
CA LYS A 39 20.30 -6.51 4.09
C LYS A 39 20.96 -7.35 5.19
N ILE A 40 21.87 -6.76 5.97
CA ILE A 40 22.55 -7.45 7.07
C ILE A 40 21.79 -7.35 8.41
N GLY A 41 20.59 -6.76 8.41
CA GLY A 41 19.73 -6.65 9.59
C GLY A 41 20.09 -5.49 10.54
N GLU A 42 21.04 -4.61 10.16
CA GLU A 42 21.36 -3.40 10.91
C GLU A 42 20.31 -2.30 10.65
N LEU A 43 19.06 -2.57 11.05
CA LEU A 43 17.90 -1.74 10.68
C LEU A 43 17.99 -0.31 11.19
N GLN A 44 18.54 -0.09 12.38
CA GLN A 44 18.70 1.26 12.93
C GLN A 44 19.70 2.08 12.10
N ASN A 45 20.82 1.47 11.70
CA ASN A 45 21.80 2.11 10.81
C ASN A 45 21.21 2.33 9.41
N ALA A 46 20.40 1.40 8.92
CA ALA A 46 19.70 1.57 7.64
C ALA A 46 18.79 2.80 7.66
N VAL A 47 18.00 2.98 8.73
CA VAL A 47 17.13 4.15 8.92
C VAL A 47 17.93 5.46 8.91
N GLU A 48 19.10 5.50 9.57
CA GLU A 48 19.98 6.68 9.57
C GLU A 48 20.47 7.03 8.16
N TRP A 49 20.96 6.05 7.41
CA TRP A 49 21.43 6.26 6.04
C TRP A 49 20.31 6.65 5.08
N TYR A 50 19.14 6.02 5.17
CA TYR A 50 17.98 6.46 4.39
C TYR A 50 17.54 7.87 4.75
N SER A 51 17.63 8.26 6.03
CA SER A 51 17.30 9.62 6.44
C SER A 51 18.24 10.64 5.79
N ARG A 52 19.55 10.36 5.72
CA ARG A 52 20.49 11.23 4.98
C ARG A 52 20.15 11.32 3.50
N ALA A 53 19.70 10.23 2.87
CA ALA A 53 19.25 10.27 1.48
C ALA A 53 18.04 11.22 1.30
N ILE A 54 17.07 11.14 2.21
CA ILE A 54 15.86 11.97 2.22
C ILE A 54 16.18 13.43 2.55
N ASP A 55 17.12 13.69 3.46
CA ASP A 55 17.55 15.05 3.79
C ASP A 55 18.17 15.77 2.58
N ASN A 56 18.80 15.01 1.68
CA ASN A 56 19.39 15.54 0.44
C ASN A 56 18.40 15.57 -0.74
N ASP A 57 17.40 14.68 -0.75
CA ASP A 57 16.29 14.68 -1.70
C ASP A 57 14.98 14.27 -0.99
N PRO A 58 14.18 15.24 -0.52
CA PRO A 58 12.96 14.97 0.24
C PRO A 58 11.90 14.19 -0.53
N ALA A 59 11.95 14.21 -1.87
CA ALA A 59 11.01 13.51 -2.73
C ALA A 59 11.51 12.11 -3.15
N PHE A 60 12.62 11.63 -2.58
CA PHE A 60 13.19 10.32 -2.91
C PHE A 60 12.31 9.17 -2.40
N ALA A 61 11.27 8.85 -3.18
CA ALA A 61 10.22 7.90 -2.83
C ALA A 61 10.74 6.51 -2.43
N MET A 62 11.80 6.01 -3.10
CA MET A 62 12.41 4.73 -2.74
C MET A 62 13.08 4.77 -1.37
N ALA A 63 13.78 5.86 -1.02
CA ALA A 63 14.41 6.00 0.29
C ALA A 63 13.36 6.12 1.41
N LEU A 64 12.29 6.90 1.18
CA LEU A 64 11.13 6.98 2.08
C LEU A 64 10.49 5.61 2.29
N LEU A 65 10.23 4.87 1.21
CA LEU A 65 9.63 3.54 1.28
C LEU A 65 10.51 2.57 2.07
N MET A 66 11.81 2.51 1.77
CA MET A 66 12.74 1.61 2.46
C MET A 66 12.94 1.99 3.93
N ARG A 67 12.93 3.29 4.28
CA ARG A 67 12.96 3.73 5.67
C ARG A 67 11.70 3.32 6.42
N GLY A 68 10.53 3.47 5.82
CA GLY A 68 9.26 3.00 6.38
C GLY A 68 9.25 1.49 6.64
N ILE A 69 9.78 0.69 5.71
CA ILE A 69 9.90 -0.77 5.89
C ILE A 69 10.85 -1.11 7.05
N ALA A 70 12.02 -0.47 7.12
CA ALA A 70 12.96 -0.70 8.22
C ALA A 70 12.35 -0.30 9.58
N GLN A 71 11.63 0.82 9.64
CA GLN A 71 10.89 1.24 10.84
C GLN A 71 9.78 0.26 11.22
N GLN A 72 9.04 -0.28 10.25
CA GLN A 72 8.05 -1.33 10.48
C GLN A 72 8.68 -2.59 11.10
N GLN A 73 9.84 -3.03 10.59
CA GLN A 73 10.57 -4.18 11.15
C GLN A 73 11.09 -3.90 12.56
N LEU A 74 11.45 -2.64 12.85
CA LEU A 74 11.77 -2.14 14.19
C LEU A 74 10.53 -1.91 15.08
N LYS A 75 9.32 -2.17 14.59
CA LYS A 75 8.03 -1.92 15.26
C LYS A 75 7.75 -0.46 15.60
N LYS A 76 8.41 0.47 14.90
CA LYS A 76 8.20 1.92 14.94
C LYS A 76 7.07 2.30 13.99
N TYR A 77 5.85 1.84 14.30
CA TYR A 77 4.69 1.94 13.40
C TYR A 77 4.26 3.39 13.10
N PRO A 78 4.22 4.33 14.06
CA PRO A 78 3.87 5.73 13.77
C PRO A 78 4.83 6.39 12.77
N GLU A 79 6.12 6.08 12.87
CA GLU A 79 7.15 6.55 11.95
C GLU A 79 6.96 5.94 10.56
N ALA A 80 6.73 4.63 10.48
CA ALA A 80 6.48 3.96 9.20
C ALA A 80 5.23 4.53 8.49
N ILE A 81 4.16 4.81 9.22
CA ILE A 81 2.95 5.44 8.69
C ILE A 81 3.25 6.82 8.10
N ARG A 82 4.11 7.61 8.75
CA ARG A 82 4.53 8.92 8.24
C ARG A 82 5.31 8.76 6.94
N ASP A 83 6.30 7.89 6.91
CA ASP A 83 7.10 7.64 5.71
C ASP A 83 6.25 7.15 4.54
N TYR A 84 5.32 6.22 4.76
CA TYR A 84 4.39 5.78 3.71
C TYR A 84 3.44 6.89 3.24
N SER A 85 3.09 7.84 4.12
CA SER A 85 2.30 9.02 3.72
C SER A 85 3.09 9.94 2.81
N GLU A 86 4.37 10.17 3.10
CA GLU A 86 5.28 10.92 2.23
C GLU A 86 5.46 10.23 0.87
N VAL A 87 5.59 8.89 0.84
CA VAL A 87 5.63 8.11 -0.42
C VAL A 87 4.37 8.36 -1.27
N ILE A 88 3.19 8.41 -0.65
CA ILE A 88 1.93 8.67 -1.36
C ILE A 88 1.90 10.11 -1.91
N MET A 89 2.41 11.08 -1.15
CA MET A 89 2.45 12.50 -1.53
C MET A 89 3.46 12.78 -2.65
N ALA A 90 4.57 12.03 -2.72
CA ALA A 90 5.56 12.14 -3.80
C ALA A 90 4.97 11.87 -5.19
N GLY A 91 3.84 11.15 -5.27
CA GLY A 91 2.96 11.17 -6.44
C GLY A 91 3.27 10.16 -7.54
N ASP A 92 4.39 9.43 -7.49
CA ASP A 92 4.71 8.38 -8.45
C ASP A 92 3.69 7.22 -8.34
N PRO A 93 2.93 6.91 -9.41
CA PRO A 93 1.86 5.91 -9.36
C PRO A 93 2.31 4.53 -8.86
N SER A 94 3.51 4.06 -9.23
CA SER A 94 4.01 2.75 -8.83
C SER A 94 4.30 2.71 -7.33
N PHE A 95 4.86 3.79 -6.77
CA PHE A 95 5.10 3.90 -5.34
C PHE A 95 3.83 4.15 -4.54
N LYS A 96 2.83 4.87 -5.09
CA LYS A 96 1.56 5.11 -4.42
C LYS A 96 0.83 3.82 -4.07
N VAL A 97 0.79 2.83 -4.97
CA VAL A 97 0.14 1.54 -4.70
C VAL A 97 0.74 0.89 -3.45
N VAL A 98 2.07 0.83 -3.39
CA VAL A 98 2.82 0.22 -2.27
C VAL A 98 2.69 1.06 -0.99
N GLY A 99 2.72 2.39 -1.11
CA GLY A 99 2.56 3.31 0.01
C GLY A 99 1.19 3.17 0.67
N PHE A 100 0.11 3.18 -0.12
CA PHE A 100 -1.24 2.94 0.39
C PHE A 100 -1.37 1.57 1.04
N TYR A 101 -0.91 0.51 0.37
CA TYR A 101 -0.95 -0.84 0.92
C TYR A 101 -0.22 -0.93 2.27
N ASN A 102 1.05 -0.52 2.32
CA ASN A 102 1.85 -0.63 3.54
C ASN A 102 1.34 0.27 4.68
N ARG A 103 0.84 1.47 4.37
CA ARG A 103 0.20 2.33 5.39
C ARG A 103 -1.06 1.67 5.96
N GLY A 104 -1.88 1.05 5.11
CA GLY A 104 -3.03 0.25 5.53
C GLY A 104 -2.63 -0.91 6.45
N ILE A 105 -1.54 -1.61 6.15
CA ILE A 105 -1.02 -2.69 7.02
C ILE A 105 -0.64 -2.13 8.40
N MET A 106 0.07 -1.01 8.47
CA MET A 106 0.46 -0.40 9.75
C MET A 106 -0.74 0.06 10.57
N LYS A 107 -1.75 0.63 9.92
CA LYS A 107 -3.02 0.99 10.57
C LYS A 107 -3.75 -0.25 11.10
N ASN A 108 -3.85 -1.33 10.32
CA ASN A 108 -4.37 -2.61 10.81
C ASN A 108 -3.60 -3.14 12.03
N MET A 109 -2.26 -3.08 12.01
CA MET A 109 -1.42 -3.55 13.12
C MET A 109 -1.58 -2.71 14.39
N THR A 110 -1.87 -1.41 14.24
CA THR A 110 -2.08 -0.48 15.36
C THR A 110 -3.55 -0.38 15.79
N GLY A 111 -4.46 -1.13 15.14
CA GLY A 111 -5.88 -1.19 15.48
C GLY A 111 -6.75 -0.12 14.80
N ASP A 112 -6.19 0.74 13.95
CA ASP A 112 -6.92 1.70 13.13
C ASP A 112 -7.52 1.01 11.89
N PHE A 113 -8.45 0.09 12.11
CA PHE A 113 -9.10 -0.65 11.03
C PHE A 113 -9.93 0.26 10.11
N ALA A 114 -10.62 1.25 10.69
CA ALA A 114 -11.43 2.21 9.94
C ALA A 114 -10.56 3.06 9.00
N GLY A 115 -9.39 3.53 9.47
CA GLY A 115 -8.45 4.28 8.66
C GLY A 115 -7.67 3.42 7.66
N ALA A 116 -7.58 2.11 7.85
CA ALA A 116 -6.91 1.18 6.93
C ALA A 116 -7.74 0.85 5.67
N ILE A 117 -9.07 0.77 5.81
CA ILE A 117 -10.00 0.48 4.70
C ILE A 117 -9.82 1.40 3.49
N PRO A 118 -9.78 2.75 3.62
CA PRO A 118 -9.58 3.63 2.48
C PRO A 118 -8.19 3.46 1.85
N ASP A 119 -7.15 3.18 2.64
CA ASP A 119 -5.80 2.93 2.13
C ASP A 119 -5.78 1.68 1.25
N PHE A 120 -6.33 0.56 1.71
CA PHE A 120 -6.42 -0.63 0.86
C PHE A 120 -7.33 -0.41 -0.36
N SER A 121 -8.39 0.38 -0.23
CA SER A 121 -9.26 0.69 -1.36
C SER A 121 -8.54 1.48 -2.45
N GLN A 122 -7.70 2.44 -2.08
CA GLN A 122 -6.84 3.16 -3.02
C GLN A 122 -5.77 2.24 -3.65
N ALA A 123 -5.16 1.34 -2.86
CA ALA A 123 -4.23 0.35 -3.43
C ALA A 123 -4.92 -0.57 -4.47
N ILE A 124 -6.14 -1.04 -4.19
CA ILE A 124 -6.95 -1.86 -5.11
C ILE A 124 -7.38 -1.09 -6.36
N GLU A 125 -7.70 0.19 -6.21
CA GLU A 125 -8.07 1.06 -7.34
C GLU A 125 -6.90 1.20 -8.33
N LEU A 126 -5.68 1.35 -7.81
CA LEU A 126 -4.46 1.46 -8.60
C LEU A 126 -3.97 0.11 -9.15
N ASP A 127 -4.11 -0.98 -8.38
CA ASP A 127 -3.81 -2.34 -8.80
C ASP A 127 -4.91 -3.32 -8.38
N LYS A 128 -5.81 -3.59 -9.33
CA LYS A 128 -6.95 -4.51 -9.17
C LYS A 128 -6.53 -5.97 -8.99
N LYS A 129 -5.26 -6.32 -9.22
CA LYS A 129 -4.74 -7.69 -9.07
C LYS A 129 -4.02 -7.92 -7.75
N MET A 130 -3.97 -6.91 -6.88
CA MET A 130 -3.33 -7.01 -5.57
C MET A 130 -4.21 -7.79 -4.57
N GLY A 131 -4.18 -9.12 -4.65
CA GLY A 131 -4.95 -10.02 -3.78
C GLY A 131 -4.76 -9.72 -2.29
N ALA A 132 -3.52 -9.46 -1.86
CA ALA A 132 -3.19 -9.11 -0.49
C ALA A 132 -3.93 -7.87 0.02
N ALA A 133 -4.17 -6.85 -0.84
CA ALA A 133 -4.91 -5.66 -0.44
C ALA A 133 -6.39 -5.97 -0.17
N PHE A 134 -7.01 -6.82 -1.00
CA PHE A 134 -8.36 -7.33 -0.72
C PHE A 134 -8.39 -8.11 0.60
N PHE A 135 -7.44 -9.02 0.81
CA PHE A 135 -7.38 -9.80 2.05
C PHE A 135 -7.27 -8.92 3.30
N HIS A 136 -6.35 -7.95 3.30
CA HIS A 136 -6.16 -7.07 4.45
C HIS A 136 -7.30 -6.06 4.65
N ARG A 137 -7.97 -5.62 3.57
CA ARG A 137 -9.22 -4.84 3.69
C ARG A 137 -10.36 -5.67 4.26
N GLY A 138 -10.48 -6.94 3.86
CA GLY A 138 -11.45 -7.87 4.43
C GLY A 138 -11.23 -8.09 5.93
N ILE A 139 -9.98 -8.20 6.38
CA ILE A 139 -9.65 -8.23 7.82
C ILE A 139 -10.13 -6.94 8.52
N ALA A 140 -9.85 -5.78 7.95
CA ALA A 140 -10.26 -4.49 8.53
C ALA A 140 -11.80 -4.34 8.59
N LYS A 141 -12.51 -4.75 7.53
CA LYS A 141 -13.97 -4.80 7.48
C LYS A 141 -14.57 -5.73 8.52
N SER A 142 -13.97 -6.91 8.71
CA SER A 142 -14.35 -7.84 9.79
C SER A 142 -14.29 -7.17 11.17
N LYS A 143 -13.23 -6.37 11.42
CA LYS A 143 -13.02 -5.68 12.70
C LYS A 143 -13.91 -4.46 12.89
N THR A 144 -14.46 -3.90 11.83
CA THR A 144 -15.39 -2.77 11.85
C THR A 144 -16.86 -3.20 11.72
N GLY A 145 -17.12 -4.50 11.54
CA GLY A 145 -18.48 -5.07 11.50
C GLY A 145 -19.08 -5.24 10.10
N ASP A 146 -18.36 -4.86 9.04
CA ASP A 146 -18.78 -5.08 7.64
C ASP A 146 -18.49 -6.53 7.21
N LEU A 147 -19.38 -7.44 7.62
CA LEU A 147 -19.21 -8.88 7.39
C LEU A 147 -19.44 -9.28 5.93
N ASP A 148 -20.35 -8.60 5.23
CA ASP A 148 -20.67 -8.82 3.81
C ASP A 148 -19.51 -8.33 2.94
N GLY A 149 -19.04 -7.10 3.18
CA GLY A 149 -17.89 -6.55 2.48
C GLY A 149 -16.59 -7.34 2.76
N ARG A 150 -16.44 -7.92 3.96
CA ARG A 150 -15.36 -8.87 4.26
C ARG A 150 -15.47 -10.13 3.39
N GLN A 151 -16.66 -10.73 3.28
CA GLN A 151 -16.84 -11.95 2.49
C GLN A 151 -16.50 -11.71 1.02
N GLU A 152 -16.96 -10.58 0.46
CA GLU A 152 -16.65 -10.22 -0.92
C GLU A 152 -15.14 -9.96 -1.11
N ASP A 153 -14.50 -9.23 -0.22
CA ASP A 153 -13.06 -8.99 -0.29
C ASP A 153 -12.25 -10.29 -0.18
N PHE A 154 -12.63 -11.21 0.71
CA PHE A 154 -12.00 -12.53 0.78
C PHE A 154 -12.23 -13.35 -0.48
N ARG A 155 -13.41 -13.25 -1.10
CA ARG A 155 -13.70 -13.94 -2.37
C ARG A 155 -12.77 -13.44 -3.47
N GLN A 156 -12.63 -12.12 -3.61
CA GLN A 156 -11.71 -11.51 -4.58
C GLN A 156 -10.26 -11.90 -4.30
N ALA A 157 -9.82 -11.82 -3.04
CA ALA A 157 -8.48 -12.23 -2.63
C ALA A 157 -8.20 -13.70 -3.00
N ALA A 158 -9.14 -14.60 -2.71
CA ALA A 158 -9.01 -16.02 -3.04
C ALA A 158 -8.94 -16.29 -4.55
N LEU A 159 -9.75 -15.58 -5.35
CA LEU A 159 -9.67 -15.64 -6.82
C LEU A 159 -8.34 -15.12 -7.38
N LEU A 160 -7.68 -14.22 -6.65
CA LEU A 160 -6.34 -13.70 -6.95
C LEU A 160 -5.21 -14.55 -6.34
N GLY A 161 -5.52 -15.69 -5.72
CA GLY A 161 -4.55 -16.65 -5.19
C GLY A 161 -4.17 -16.47 -3.72
N GLU A 162 -4.88 -15.63 -2.95
CA GLU A 162 -4.64 -15.51 -1.50
C GLU A 162 -5.15 -16.74 -0.75
N ILE A 163 -4.23 -17.65 -0.44
CA ILE A 163 -4.50 -18.94 0.21
C ILE A 163 -5.19 -18.78 1.57
N ASN A 164 -4.88 -17.73 2.33
CA ASN A 164 -5.50 -17.49 3.63
C ASN A 164 -6.98 -17.09 3.49
N ALA A 165 -7.32 -16.30 2.47
CA ALA A 165 -8.70 -15.95 2.17
C ALA A 165 -9.48 -17.18 1.70
N GLU A 166 -8.89 -17.97 0.80
CA GLU A 166 -9.48 -19.23 0.33
C GLU A 166 -9.74 -20.20 1.49
N ARG A 167 -8.75 -20.41 2.37
CA ARG A 167 -8.89 -21.31 3.53
C ARG A 167 -10.02 -20.87 4.44
N TRP A 168 -10.12 -19.57 4.71
CA TRP A 168 -11.20 -19.02 5.50
C TRP A 168 -12.56 -19.29 4.83
N LEU A 169 -12.69 -19.01 3.54
CA LEU A 169 -13.94 -19.23 2.81
C LEU A 169 -14.33 -20.71 2.75
N ASN A 170 -13.39 -21.63 2.56
CA ASN A 170 -13.66 -23.07 2.60
C ASN A 170 -14.18 -23.53 3.96
N THR A 171 -13.80 -22.84 5.04
CA THR A 171 -14.22 -23.17 6.41
C THR A 171 -15.61 -22.61 6.73
N TYR A 172 -15.86 -21.34 6.37
CA TYR A 172 -17.06 -20.61 6.84
C TYR A 172 -18.12 -20.40 5.75
N TYR A 173 -17.77 -20.49 4.47
CA TYR A 173 -18.64 -20.26 3.32
C TYR A 173 -18.43 -21.33 2.23
N PRO A 174 -18.69 -22.61 2.55
CA PRO A 174 -18.57 -23.68 1.56
C PRO A 174 -19.50 -23.36 0.36
N GLY A 175 -18.94 -23.35 -0.85
CA GLY A 175 -19.66 -22.96 -2.07
C GLY A 175 -19.36 -21.55 -2.58
N TRP A 176 -18.48 -20.78 -1.93
CA TRP A 176 -18.06 -19.43 -2.35
C TRP A 176 -17.54 -19.33 -3.80
N ARG A 177 -17.11 -20.45 -4.39
CA ARG A 177 -16.65 -20.54 -5.80
C ARG A 177 -17.80 -20.45 -6.80
N GLN A 178 -19.04 -20.70 -6.38
CA GLN A 178 -20.20 -20.55 -7.24
C GLN A 178 -20.49 -19.05 -7.45
N PRO A 179 -20.93 -18.64 -8.65
CA PRO A 179 -21.44 -17.30 -8.84
C PRO A 179 -22.59 -17.04 -7.86
N PRO A 180 -22.77 -15.79 -7.37
CA PRO A 180 -23.91 -15.45 -6.53
C PRO A 180 -25.21 -15.88 -7.21
N PRO A 181 -26.20 -16.40 -6.46
CA PRO A 181 -27.51 -16.67 -7.03
C PRO A 181 -28.02 -15.40 -7.73
N ALA A 182 -28.66 -15.57 -8.88
CA ALA A 182 -29.24 -14.46 -9.62
C ALA A 182 -30.14 -13.64 -8.66
N PRO A 183 -30.13 -12.30 -8.76
CA PRO A 183 -31.11 -11.49 -8.04
C PRO A 183 -32.51 -12.06 -8.31
N PRO A 184 -33.40 -12.10 -7.31
CA PRO A 184 -34.77 -12.51 -7.55
C PRO A 184 -35.33 -11.68 -8.71
N GLU A 185 -35.99 -12.35 -9.68
CA GLU A 185 -36.61 -11.65 -10.80
C GLU A 185 -37.50 -10.52 -10.25
N PRO A 186 -37.48 -9.32 -10.86
CA PRO A 186 -38.41 -8.27 -10.50
C PRO A 186 -39.82 -8.85 -10.54
N LEU A 187 -40.62 -8.58 -9.50
CA LEU A 187 -42.01 -9.02 -9.48
C LEU A 187 -42.68 -8.62 -10.79
N PRO A 188 -43.46 -9.52 -11.43
CA PRO A 188 -44.20 -9.16 -12.63
C PRO A 188 -45.04 -7.91 -12.35
N PRO A 189 -45.17 -6.99 -13.32
CA PRO A 189 -45.99 -5.80 -13.14
C PRO A 189 -47.37 -6.24 -12.66
N THR A 190 -47.83 -5.68 -11.54
CA THR A 190 -49.20 -5.89 -11.08
C THR A 190 -50.14 -5.58 -12.24
N PRO A 191 -51.10 -6.47 -12.58
CA PRO A 191 -52.04 -6.21 -13.66
C PRO A 191 -52.64 -4.84 -13.46
N ALA A 192 -52.41 -3.93 -14.41
CA ALA A 192 -52.99 -2.61 -14.37
C ALA A 192 -54.49 -2.79 -14.20
N THR A 193 -55.04 -2.28 -13.10
CA THR A 193 -56.48 -2.20 -12.89
C THR A 193 -57.03 -1.50 -14.12
N ALA A 194 -57.69 -2.26 -15.00
CA ALA A 194 -58.33 -1.71 -16.17
C ALA A 194 -59.45 -0.81 -15.67
N THR A 195 -59.16 0.48 -15.48
CA THR A 195 -60.17 1.51 -15.37
C THR A 195 -60.90 1.52 -16.70
N ALA A 196 -62.03 0.80 -16.74
CA ALA A 196 -63.01 0.88 -17.78
C ALA A 196 -63.53 2.33 -17.84
N THR A 197 -62.88 3.17 -18.64
CA THR A 197 -63.49 4.42 -19.10
C THR A 197 -64.61 4.02 -20.05
N ALA A 198 -65.82 3.96 -19.51
CA ALA A 198 -67.05 3.91 -20.28
C ALA A 198 -67.14 5.19 -21.12
N THR A 199 -66.83 5.09 -22.41
CA THR A 199 -67.08 6.15 -23.38
C THR A 199 -68.59 6.24 -23.59
N ALA A 200 -69.19 7.31 -23.07
CA ALA A 200 -70.59 7.63 -23.32
C ALA A 200 -70.80 7.88 -24.82
N ALA A 201 -71.67 7.07 -25.43
CA ALA A 201 -72.16 7.28 -26.78
C ALA A 201 -73.02 8.56 -26.83
N THR A 202 -72.53 9.60 -27.50
CA THR A 202 -73.37 10.71 -27.93
C THR A 202 -74.15 10.30 -29.16
N VAL A 203 -75.47 10.15 -28.97
CA VAL A 203 -76.49 10.08 -30.02
C VAL A 203 -76.55 11.44 -30.71
N ASN A 204 -76.41 11.47 -32.03
CA ASN A 204 -76.70 12.64 -32.86
C ASN A 204 -78.04 12.42 -33.59
N PRO A 205 -79.00 13.36 -33.55
CA PRO A 205 -80.17 13.30 -34.42
C PRO A 205 -79.93 14.07 -35.73
N THR A 206 -80.55 13.53 -36.79
CA THR A 206 -80.77 14.01 -38.18
C THR A 206 -79.55 14.22 -39.07
#